data_AF-A0A8X7PTI1-F1
#
_entry.id   AF-A0A8X7PTI1-F1
#
_cell.length_a   1.000
_cell.length_b   1.000
_cell.length_c   1.000
_cell.angle_alpha   90.00
_cell.angle_beta   90.00
_cell.angle_gamma   90.00
#
_symmetry.space_group_name_H-M   'P 1'
#
loop_
_entity.id
_entity.type
_entity.pdbx_description
1 polymer ?
#
loop_
_entity_poly.entity_id
_entity_poly.type
_entity_poly.pdbx_seq_one_letter_code
_entity_poly.pdbx_strand_id
1 'polypeptide(L)'
;MIAKAIANEAGASFINVSMFTITSKWFGEDEKNVRALFTLAAKVSATIIFVDEVDSMLGQRTRVGEHEAMSKIKNEFMTHWDGLMSN
;
A
#
# COMPACT_ATOMS: atom_id res chain seq x y z
N MET A 1 -3.35 19.08 -0.37
CA MET A 1 -3.70 17.73 -0.88
C MET A 1 -5.10 17.37 -0.41
N ILE A 2 -6.03 17.13 -1.34
CA ILE A 2 -7.47 16.94 -1.01
C ILE A 2 -7.68 15.73 -0.10
N ALA A 3 -6.99 14.61 -0.36
CA ALA A 3 -7.12 13.39 0.44
C ALA A 3 -6.80 13.60 1.94
N LYS A 4 -5.79 14.42 2.26
CA LYS A 4 -5.45 14.76 3.65
C LYS A 4 -6.49 15.67 4.30
N ALA A 5 -7.12 16.57 3.54
CA ALA A 5 -8.21 17.40 4.03
C ALA A 5 -9.46 16.55 4.35
N ILE A 6 -9.79 15.59 3.48
CA ILE A 6 -10.87 14.63 3.70
C ILE A 6 -10.62 13.81 4.98
N ALA A 7 -9.40 13.31 5.18
CA ALA A 7 -9.07 12.55 6.39
C ALA A 7 -9.28 13.36 7.67
N ASN A 8 -8.85 14.63 7.65
CA ASN A 8 -9.03 15.52 8.79
C ASN A 8 -10.51 15.81 9.08
N GLU A 9 -11.30 16.08 8.04
CA GLU A 9 -12.74 16.31 8.16
C GLU A 9 -13.49 15.05 8.64
N ALA A 10 -13.07 13.88 8.18
CA ALA A 10 -13.64 12.59 8.57
C ALA A 10 -13.17 12.10 9.96
N GLY A 11 -12.24 12.80 10.61
CA GLY A 11 -11.61 12.35 11.86
C GLY A 11 -10.82 11.05 11.72
N ALA A 12 -10.35 10.74 10.49
CA ALA A 12 -9.62 9.53 10.17
C ALA A 12 -8.11 9.76 10.16
N SER A 13 -7.36 8.76 10.59
CA SER A 13 -5.91 8.73 10.41
C SER A 13 -5.54 8.69 8.94
N PHE A 14 -4.46 9.37 8.56
CA PHE A 14 -4.02 9.46 7.18
C PHE A 14 -2.65 8.81 7.01
N ILE A 15 -2.55 7.78 6.18
CA ILE A 15 -1.29 7.11 5.85
C ILE A 15 -0.98 7.34 4.38
N ASN A 16 0.13 8.00 4.07
CA ASN A 16 0.61 8.14 2.70
C ASN A 16 1.57 6.99 2.38
N VAL A 17 1.33 6.32 1.26
CA VAL A 17 2.07 5.16 0.80
C VAL A 17 2.56 5.45 -0.61
N SER A 18 3.86 5.32 -0.80
CA SER A 18 4.51 5.34 -2.11
C SER A 18 5.34 4.08 -2.29
N MET A 19 5.73 3.76 -3.52
CA MET A 19 6.56 2.59 -3.77
C MET A 19 7.88 2.66 -3.02
N PHE A 20 8.48 3.85 -2.93
CA PHE A 20 9.71 4.08 -2.15
C PHE A 20 9.54 3.80 -0.65
N THR A 21 8.34 4.03 -0.10
CA THR A 21 8.03 3.76 1.31
C THR A 21 7.89 2.26 1.60
N ILE A 22 7.45 1.48 0.61
CA ILE A 22 7.26 0.03 0.74
C ILE A 22 8.55 -0.74 0.43
N THR A 23 9.27 -0.33 -0.63
CA THR A 23 10.48 -1.00 -1.09
C THR A 23 11.65 -0.69 -0.17
N SER A 24 12.18 -1.71 0.48
CA SER A 24 13.44 -1.69 1.19
C SER A 24 14.58 -2.15 0.26
N LYS A 25 15.83 -1.98 0.71
CA LYS A 25 16.98 -2.58 0.02
C LYS A 25 17.13 -4.08 0.33
N TRP A 26 16.32 -4.64 1.22
CA TRP A 26 16.49 -5.98 1.77
C TRP A 26 15.40 -6.92 1.28
N PHE A 27 15.82 -8.06 0.72
CA PHE A 27 14.90 -9.03 0.15
C PHE A 27 13.93 -9.57 1.22
N GLY A 28 12.62 -9.43 1.01
CA GLY A 28 11.57 -9.94 1.91
C GLY A 28 11.14 -9.01 3.05
N GLU A 29 11.76 -7.83 3.20
CA GLU A 29 11.22 -6.79 4.09
C GLU A 29 10.00 -6.09 3.48
N ASP A 30 9.91 -6.07 2.15
CA ASP A 30 8.86 -5.34 1.44
C ASP A 30 7.46 -5.92 1.68
N GLU A 31 7.33 -7.25 1.69
CA GLU A 31 6.07 -7.95 2.03
C GLU A 31 5.66 -7.69 3.49
N LYS A 32 6.64 -7.67 4.41
CA LYS A 32 6.39 -7.35 5.82
C LYS A 32 5.91 -5.91 5.99
N ASN A 33 6.45 -4.97 5.21
CA ASN A 33 6.02 -3.58 5.22
C ASN A 33 4.57 -3.43 4.76
N VAL A 34 4.18 -4.13 3.69
CA VAL A 34 2.77 -4.16 3.23
C VAL A 34 1.85 -4.72 4.32
N ARG A 35 2.21 -5.86 4.92
CA ARG A 35 1.42 -6.44 6.01
C ARG A 35 1.32 -5.53 7.22
N ALA A 36 2.44 -4.90 7.60
CA ALA A 36 2.49 -3.96 8.72
C ALA A 36 1.62 -2.72 8.46
N LEU A 37 1.62 -2.20 7.23
CA LEU A 37 0.76 -1.10 6.80
C LEU A 37 -0.72 -1.41 7.04
N PHE A 38 -1.22 -2.52 6.50
CA PHE A 38 -2.63 -2.90 6.67
C PHE A 38 -2.97 -3.26 8.12
N THR A 39 -2.05 -3.91 8.84
CA THR A 39 -2.23 -4.22 10.27
C THR A 39 -2.31 -2.93 11.11
N LEU A 40 -1.48 -1.94 10.82
CA LEU A 40 -1.51 -0.64 11.49
C LEU A 40 -2.83 0.08 11.17
N ALA A 41 -3.22 0.13 9.89
CA ALA A 41 -4.45 0.78 9.47
C ALA A 41 -5.69 0.18 10.16
N ALA A 42 -5.74 -1.14 10.30
CA ALA A 42 -6.81 -1.84 11.01
C ALA A 42 -6.84 -1.52 12.52
N LYS A 43 -5.68 -1.39 13.17
CA LYS A 43 -5.59 -1.04 14.60
C LYS A 43 -5.93 0.41 14.91
N VAL A 44 -5.64 1.31 13.97
CA VAL A 44 -5.75 2.76 14.14
C VAL A 44 -7.14 3.31 13.76
N SER A 45 -8.07 2.44 13.31
CA SER A 45 -9.46 2.74 12.90
C SER A 45 -10.03 4.08 13.42
N ALA A 46 -10.56 4.99 12.59
CA ALA A 46 -10.73 5.01 11.13
C ALA A 46 -9.47 5.49 10.39
N THR A 47 -9.14 4.90 9.23
CA THR A 47 -7.90 5.21 8.50
C THR A 47 -8.13 5.35 6.99
N ILE A 48 -7.54 6.37 6.38
CA ILE A 48 -7.41 6.56 4.93
C ILE A 48 -5.97 6.24 4.52
N ILE A 49 -5.81 5.20 3.69
CA ILE A 49 -4.54 4.87 3.03
C ILE A 49 -4.54 5.56 1.67
N PHE A 50 -3.62 6.50 1.47
CA PHE A 50 -3.42 7.18 0.20
C PHE A 50 -2.23 6.58 -0.53
N VAL A 51 -2.46 6.05 -1.72
CA VAL A 51 -1.42 5.49 -2.59
C VAL A 51 -1.11 6.52 -3.67
N ASP A 52 0.07 7.15 -3.57
CA ASP A 52 0.56 8.06 -4.61
C ASP A 52 1.23 7.28 -5.74
N GLU A 53 1.19 7.80 -6.96
CA GLU A 53 1.75 7.16 -8.16
C GLU A 53 1.30 5.68 -8.30
N VAL A 54 0.00 5.42 -8.18
CA VAL A 54 -0.56 4.06 -8.19
C VAL A 54 -0.22 3.28 -9.46
N ASP A 55 0.02 3.96 -10.58
CA ASP A 55 0.49 3.39 -11.83
C ASP A 55 1.93 2.86 -11.75
N SER A 56 2.78 3.50 -10.95
CA SER A 56 4.12 2.98 -10.63
C SER A 56 4.05 1.72 -9.76
N MET A 57 3.08 1.67 -8.85
CA MET A 57 2.90 0.59 -7.88
C MET A 57 2.10 -0.59 -8.42
N LEU A 58 1.08 -0.36 -9.26
CA LEU A 58 0.11 -1.34 -9.76
C LEU A 58 0.08 -1.41 -11.30
N GLY A 59 1.04 -0.79 -11.98
CA GLY A 59 1.13 -0.77 -13.45
C GLY A 59 1.17 -2.16 -14.09
N GLN A 60 0.94 -2.19 -15.41
CA GLN A 60 0.87 -3.44 -16.18
C GLN A 60 2.15 -4.28 -16.05
N ARG A 61 1.98 -5.58 -15.75
CA ARG A 61 3.06 -6.58 -15.60
C ARG A 61 3.87 -6.85 -16.89
N THR A 62 3.57 -6.12 -17.96
CA THR A 62 3.99 -6.42 -19.33
C THR A 62 5.36 -5.85 -19.70
N ARG A 63 6.04 -5.11 -18.80
CA ARG A 63 7.42 -4.68 -19.08
C ARG A 63 8.35 -5.88 -18.92
N VAL A 64 8.89 -6.36 -20.04
CA VAL A 64 10.06 -7.25 -20.08
C VAL A 64 11.17 -6.61 -19.24
N GLY A 65 11.45 -7.15 -18.05
CA GLY A 65 12.37 -6.58 -17.07
C GLY A 65 11.72 -6.12 -15.75
N GLU A 66 10.42 -6.35 -15.54
CA GLU A 66 9.80 -6.13 -14.23
C GLU A 66 10.47 -7.04 -13.18
N HIS A 67 11.02 -6.43 -12.12
CA HIS A 67 11.72 -7.14 -11.05
C HIS A 67 10.75 -8.11 -10.37
N GLU A 68 11.13 -9.38 -10.19
CA GLU A 68 10.31 -10.40 -9.52
C GLU A 68 9.86 -9.94 -8.11
N ALA A 69 10.70 -9.14 -7.43
CA ALA A 69 10.37 -8.49 -6.15
C ALA A 69 9.14 -7.57 -6.26
N MET A 70 9.03 -6.81 -7.36
CA MET A 70 7.90 -5.91 -7.61
C MET A 70 6.58 -6.68 -7.74
N SER A 71 6.61 -7.81 -8.45
CA SER A 71 5.43 -8.66 -8.61
C SER A 71 4.97 -9.27 -7.28
N LYS A 72 5.91 -9.62 -6.39
CA LYS A 72 5.59 -10.13 -5.04
C LYS A 72 4.93 -9.06 -4.17
N ILE A 73 5.47 -7.84 -4.14
CA ILE A 73 4.89 -6.70 -3.43
C ILE A 73 3.46 -6.42 -3.91
N LYS A 74 3.26 -6.38 -5.24
CA LYS A 74 1.93 -6.19 -5.85
C LYS A 74 0.94 -7.26 -5.38
N ASN A 75 1.35 -8.53 -5.40
CA ASN A 75 0.51 -9.64 -4.98
C ASN A 75 0.13 -9.53 -3.49
N GLU A 76 1.09 -9.23 -2.62
CA GLU A 76 0.84 -9.06 -1.18
C GLU A 76 -0.11 -7.88 -0.91
N PHE A 77 0.10 -6.75 -1.60
CA PHE A 77 -0.77 -5.59 -1.49
C PHE A 77 -2.21 -5.91 -1.92
N MET A 78 -2.38 -6.57 -3.07
CA MET A 78 -3.71 -6.95 -3.57
C MET A 78 -4.39 -7.97 -2.65
N THR A 79 -3.64 -8.90 -2.06
CA THR A 79 -4.17 -9.89 -1.11
C THR A 79 -4.74 -9.21 0.13
N HIS A 80 -4.02 -8.24 0.69
CA HIS A 80 -4.51 -7.46 1.82
C HIS A 80 -5.63 -6.49 1.44
N TRP A 81 -5.58 -5.90 0.25
CA TRP A 81 -6.62 -5.01 -0.27
C TRP A 81 -7.96 -5.75 -0.44
N ASP A 82 -7.95 -6.96 -1.01
CA ASP A 82 -9.14 -7.80 -1.15
C ASP A 82 -9.67 -8.24 0.23
N GLY A 83 -8.77 -8.57 1.16
CA GLY A 83 -9.10 -8.91 2.54
C GLY A 83 -9.77 -7.78 3.34
N LEU A 84 -9.66 -6.51 2.91
CA LEU A 84 -10.42 -5.40 3.52
C LEU A 84 -11.91 -5.46 3.19
N MET A 85 -12.28 -6.13 2.09
CA MET A 85 -13.67 -6.24 1.62
C MET A 85 -14.37 -7.50 2.15
N SER A 86 -13.63 -8.50 2.62
CA SER A 86 -14.20 -9.69 3.25
C SER A 86 -14.46 -9.43 4.74
N ASN A 87 -15.69 -9.03 5.04
CA ASN A 87 -16.24 -8.98 6.39
C ASN A 87 -17.19 -10.16 6.60
#